data_AF-A0A7S0F9P4-F1
#
_entry.id   AF-A0A7S0F9P4-F1
#
_cell.length_a   1.000
_cell.length_b   1.000
_cell.length_c   1.000
_cell.angle_alpha   90.00
_cell.angle_beta   90.00
_cell.angle_gamma   90.00
#
_symmetry.space_group_name_H-M   'P 1'
#
loop_
_entity.id
_entity.type
_entity.pdbx_description
1 polymer ?
#
loop_
_entity_poly.entity_id
_entity_poly.type
_entity_poly.pdbx_seq_one_letter_code
_entity_poly.pdbx_strand_id
1 'polypeptide(L)'
;QRVPGMLPWWGGTSDSGTPDGPENAGETCLAGGRARRSAMPTTSGPHIPLHEVHHFVSSGRFDGSWEEHLLHRWTRNRTGSWQAKATLAEYAAAGEMICLDGSLMCESRVGRTLVYLQQERQRRSSSRSFRFRGSTDDVLSDFHDVFEPSLLLALKKAFGHRTDIAARNEDRPVPEVAAYQGNIFDAAVMMWASLPVWKKPVMSAALRELFAIEDATGLQVILGMIKASVRHCDAGKIDVWGRMLMRIAPLEAVPLAAEPNPPSWNHQRVKPGASVVDGALGAQGSDIPDCTMCRANRGIDLCHTARCRLREATFAFADDWKEKAFTTVFLEPTKMYYIASDERELAENVEVHGASVYHAVLLSTLGIWCPRLPFLLDTPIAAVSFLDALEGQQLSALWQPQHFGKSFREVPECRQPRVHARVPNHWSSFIFSGRQPWQIANNAIDPDGAPDRRMQLQPYLQQFATYFSVDFLVPRLTHHLLQHDATREALQALLDELLGANERCDVRHWLWDLEAWPAALRVGRAVDLLRAAGLLRPGAAAARGPAS
;
A
#
# COMPACT_ATOMS: atom_id res chain seq x y z
N GLN A 1 -43.80 4.42 25.26
CA GLN A 1 -42.68 5.12 24.61
C GLN A 1 -41.55 5.20 25.62
N ARG A 2 -40.58 4.28 25.53
CA ARG A 2 -39.41 4.20 26.41
C ARG A 2 -38.18 4.14 25.52
N VAL A 3 -37.24 5.04 25.77
CA VAL A 3 -35.91 5.10 25.15
C VAL A 3 -35.06 3.96 25.73
N PRO A 4 -34.34 3.15 24.92
CA PRO A 4 -33.42 2.14 25.47
C PRO A 4 -32.11 2.81 25.89
N GLY A 5 -31.70 2.52 27.12
CA GLY A 5 -30.48 3.02 27.74
C GLY A 5 -29.22 2.36 27.21
N MET A 6 -28.16 3.17 27.19
CA MET A 6 -26.77 2.73 27.05
C MET A 6 -26.41 1.80 28.21
N LEU A 7 -25.88 0.62 27.89
CA LEU A 7 -25.30 -0.29 28.88
C LEU A 7 -23.92 0.23 29.33
N PRO A 8 -23.56 0.11 30.61
CA PRO A 8 -22.23 0.48 31.09
C PRO A 8 -21.23 -0.64 30.80
N TRP A 9 -20.10 -0.26 30.24
CA TRP A 9 -18.88 -1.06 30.15
C TRP A 9 -18.37 -1.40 31.56
N TRP A 10 -18.27 -2.69 31.87
CA TRP A 10 -17.68 -3.18 33.13
C TRP A 10 -16.17 -3.34 32.97
N GLY A 11 -15.41 -2.52 33.69
CA GLY A 11 -13.99 -2.75 33.98
C GLY A 11 -13.87 -3.81 35.08
N GLY A 12 -13.43 -5.01 34.73
CA GLY A 12 -13.09 -6.05 35.70
C GLY A 12 -11.72 -5.75 36.33
N THR A 13 -11.72 -5.41 37.61
CA THR A 13 -10.54 -5.46 38.47
C THR A 13 -10.32 -6.90 38.91
N SER A 14 -9.21 -7.51 38.47
CA SER A 14 -8.76 -8.81 38.97
C SER A 14 -7.96 -8.64 40.26
N ASP A 15 -8.56 -9.00 41.38
CA ASP A 15 -7.88 -9.32 42.64
C ASP A 15 -7.06 -10.62 42.46
N SER A 16 -5.75 -10.53 42.65
CA SER A 16 -4.89 -11.71 42.81
C SER A 16 -4.25 -11.68 44.18
N GLY A 17 -4.77 -12.53 45.08
CA GLY A 17 -4.17 -12.81 46.38
C GLY A 17 -2.85 -13.58 46.25
N THR A 18 -1.85 -13.12 46.98
CA THR A 18 -0.58 -13.81 47.25
C THR A 18 -0.72 -14.75 48.46
N PRO A 19 -0.05 -15.91 48.45
CA PRO A 19 0.35 -16.58 49.68
C PRO A 19 1.86 -16.49 49.91
N ASP A 20 2.21 -16.40 51.19
CA ASP A 20 3.55 -16.26 51.77
C ASP A 20 4.45 -17.51 51.67
N GLY A 21 5.70 -17.28 51.23
CA GLY A 21 6.99 -17.83 51.73
C GLY A 21 7.29 -19.35 51.69
N PRO A 22 8.50 -19.79 52.10
CA PRO A 22 9.82 -19.13 52.09
C PRO A 22 10.92 -20.02 51.46
N GLU A 23 12.10 -19.47 51.15
CA GLU A 23 13.43 -19.98 51.58
C GLU A 23 14.61 -19.36 50.82
N ASN A 24 15.65 -19.06 51.61
CA ASN A 24 16.91 -18.45 51.25
C ASN A 24 17.81 -19.39 50.44
N ALA A 25 18.42 -18.87 49.37
CA ALA A 25 19.71 -19.35 48.88
C ALA A 25 20.54 -18.14 48.46
N GLY A 26 21.69 -17.98 49.10
CA GLY A 26 22.63 -16.90 48.82
C GLY A 26 23.34 -17.10 47.49
N GLU A 27 23.53 -16.01 46.74
CA GLU A 27 24.46 -15.97 45.63
C GLU A 27 25.44 -14.81 45.75
N THR A 28 26.69 -15.24 45.64
CA THR A 28 27.94 -14.51 45.71
C THR A 28 28.11 -13.56 44.52
N CYS A 29 28.46 -12.30 44.85
CA CYS A 29 28.99 -11.35 43.88
C CYS A 29 30.32 -11.87 43.30
N LEU A 30 30.35 -12.15 41.99
CA LEU A 30 31.59 -12.25 41.23
C LEU A 30 31.64 -11.21 40.12
N ALA A 31 32.81 -10.59 40.06
CA ALA A 31 33.13 -9.40 39.30
C ALA A 31 33.22 -9.63 37.79
N GLY A 32 32.68 -8.67 37.04
CA GLY A 32 33.44 -7.91 36.04
C GLY A 32 34.18 -8.66 34.93
N GLY A 33 33.45 -9.19 33.95
CA GLY A 33 33.97 -9.47 32.62
C GLY A 33 33.17 -8.75 31.55
N ARG A 34 33.70 -7.67 30.94
CA ARG A 34 33.13 -7.09 29.71
C ARG A 34 33.34 -8.07 28.55
N ALA A 35 32.44 -9.05 28.42
CA ALA A 35 32.34 -9.85 27.22
C ALA A 35 31.99 -8.93 26.04
N ARG A 36 32.84 -8.91 25.01
CA ARG A 36 32.48 -8.36 23.70
C ARG A 36 31.21 -9.07 23.24
N ARG A 37 30.09 -8.36 23.22
CA ARG A 37 28.82 -8.90 22.68
C ARG A 37 29.03 -9.19 21.20
N SER A 38 29.18 -10.47 20.83
CA SER A 38 29.08 -10.91 19.45
C SER A 38 27.77 -10.40 18.86
N ALA A 39 27.84 -9.82 17.66
CA ALA A 39 26.65 -9.50 16.89
C ALA A 39 25.87 -10.81 16.68
N MET A 40 24.63 -10.86 17.18
CA MET A 40 23.73 -11.99 16.89
C MET A 40 23.56 -12.09 15.37
N PRO A 41 23.53 -13.31 14.81
CA PRO A 41 23.25 -13.50 13.38
C PRO A 41 21.87 -12.91 13.09
N THR A 42 21.84 -11.84 12.32
CA THR A 42 20.59 -11.27 11.81
C THR A 42 20.01 -12.27 10.83
N THR A 43 18.89 -12.90 11.18
CA THR A 43 18.15 -13.76 10.26
C THR A 43 17.68 -12.87 9.09
N SER A 44 18.21 -13.10 7.89
CA SER A 44 17.88 -12.30 6.70
C SER A 44 16.46 -12.55 6.16
N GLY A 45 15.72 -13.46 6.79
CA GLY A 45 14.36 -13.81 6.40
C GLY A 45 13.30 -12.74 6.76
N PRO A 46 12.13 -12.80 6.09
CA PRO A 46 10.98 -11.94 6.40
C PRO A 46 10.26 -12.34 7.70
N HIS A 47 10.43 -13.58 8.17
CA HIS A 47 9.95 -14.03 9.48
C HIS A 47 10.76 -13.37 10.61
N ILE A 48 10.05 -12.93 11.63
CA ILE A 48 10.58 -12.20 12.77
C ILE A 48 10.47 -13.08 14.01
N PRO A 49 11.58 -13.59 14.55
CA PRO A 49 11.54 -14.41 15.74
C PRO A 49 11.22 -13.57 16.99
N LEU A 50 10.52 -14.16 17.96
CA LEU A 50 10.09 -13.47 19.18
C LEU A 50 11.22 -12.75 19.94
N HIS A 51 12.42 -13.35 19.96
CA HIS A 51 13.58 -12.74 20.63
C HIS A 51 13.98 -11.39 20.01
N GLU A 52 13.76 -11.20 18.72
CA GLU A 52 14.06 -9.95 18.03
C GLU A 52 13.06 -8.86 18.43
N VAL A 53 11.78 -9.22 18.62
CA VAL A 53 10.75 -8.31 19.14
C VAL A 53 11.12 -7.85 20.55
N HIS A 54 11.51 -8.79 21.42
CA HIS A 54 11.97 -8.45 22.77
C HIS A 54 13.22 -7.57 22.74
N HIS A 55 14.15 -7.82 21.82
CA HIS A 55 15.33 -6.98 21.64
C HIS A 55 14.97 -5.58 21.13
N PHE A 56 14.04 -5.44 20.20
CA PHE A 56 13.57 -4.13 19.71
C PHE A 56 12.99 -3.31 20.86
N VAL A 57 12.07 -3.92 21.63
CA VAL A 57 11.39 -3.28 22.78
C VAL A 57 12.38 -2.91 23.89
N SER A 58 13.32 -3.80 24.21
CA SER A 58 14.27 -3.58 25.32
C SER A 58 15.46 -2.69 24.98
N SER A 59 15.88 -2.66 23.71
CA SER A 59 17.11 -1.94 23.34
C SER A 59 16.91 -0.43 23.28
N GLY A 60 15.71 0.06 22.94
CA GLY A 60 15.47 1.49 22.70
C GLY A 60 16.39 2.11 21.64
N ARG A 61 17.09 1.29 20.84
CA ARG A 61 18.18 1.69 19.94
C ARG A 61 17.74 1.85 18.49
N PHE A 62 16.50 1.50 18.17
CA PHE A 62 16.00 1.65 16.81
C PHE A 62 15.43 3.05 16.64
N ASP A 63 16.01 3.78 15.69
CA ASP A 63 15.43 5.01 15.17
C ASP A 63 14.17 4.61 14.38
N GLY A 64 12.99 4.78 14.96
CA GLY A 64 11.71 4.47 14.33
C GLY A 64 10.78 3.64 15.21
N SER A 65 9.55 3.40 14.71
CA SER A 65 8.60 2.55 15.43
C SER A 65 8.73 1.08 15.03
N TRP A 66 8.20 0.18 15.87
CA TRP A 66 8.11 -1.25 15.53
C TRP A 66 7.33 -1.47 14.23
N GLU A 67 6.22 -0.76 14.06
CA GLU A 67 5.38 -0.83 12.85
C GLU A 67 6.15 -0.41 11.58
N GLU A 68 6.94 0.66 11.66
CA GLU A 68 7.79 1.13 10.57
C GLU A 68 8.88 0.10 10.24
N HIS A 69 9.50 -0.51 11.26
CA HIS A 69 10.45 -1.59 11.07
C HIS A 69 9.84 -2.80 10.36
N LEU A 70 8.63 -3.22 10.76
CA LEU A 70 7.89 -4.31 10.13
C LEU A 70 7.58 -4.03 8.65
N LEU A 71 7.03 -2.84 8.38
CA LEU A 71 6.72 -2.40 7.02
C LEU A 71 7.98 -2.39 6.15
N HIS A 72 9.09 -1.85 6.68
CA HIS A 72 10.37 -1.87 5.96
C HIS A 72 10.91 -3.28 5.76
N ARG A 73 10.84 -4.18 6.74
CA ARG A 73 11.39 -5.53 6.59
C ARG A 73 10.65 -6.35 5.55
N TRP A 74 9.32 -6.31 5.57
CA TRP A 74 8.52 -7.07 4.61
C TRP A 74 8.61 -6.52 3.18
N THR A 75 8.94 -5.24 3.01
CA THR A 75 9.10 -4.59 1.70
C THR A 75 10.55 -4.62 1.19
N ARG A 76 11.53 -4.24 2.01
CA ARG A 76 12.96 -4.07 1.64
C ARG A 76 13.67 -5.37 1.29
N ASN A 77 13.27 -6.49 1.90
CA ASN A 77 13.80 -7.80 1.52
C ASN A 77 13.41 -8.22 0.09
N ARG A 78 12.59 -7.44 -0.62
CA ARG A 78 12.09 -7.79 -1.94
C ARG A 78 12.54 -6.84 -3.07
N THR A 79 13.13 -5.67 -2.78
CA THR A 79 13.45 -4.66 -3.81
C THR A 79 14.67 -4.99 -4.68
N GLY A 80 15.55 -5.92 -4.27
CA GLY A 80 16.81 -6.23 -4.98
C GLY A 80 16.70 -7.11 -6.23
N SER A 81 15.59 -7.83 -6.38
CA SER A 81 15.11 -8.46 -7.61
C SER A 81 13.79 -9.09 -7.22
N TRP A 82 12.68 -8.42 -7.53
CA TRP A 82 11.35 -8.97 -7.25
C TRP A 82 11.07 -10.10 -8.25
N GLN A 83 11.84 -11.20 -8.17
CA GLN A 83 11.23 -12.49 -8.46
C GLN A 83 10.19 -12.63 -7.37
N ALA A 84 8.91 -12.64 -7.72
CA ALA A 84 7.80 -12.89 -6.80
C ALA A 84 7.89 -14.31 -6.23
N LYS A 85 8.99 -14.62 -5.56
CA LYS A 85 9.18 -15.85 -4.85
C LYS A 85 8.38 -15.63 -3.59
N ALA A 86 7.17 -16.15 -3.59
CA ALA A 86 6.35 -16.18 -2.40
C ALA A 86 7.21 -16.69 -1.23
N THR A 87 6.97 -16.15 -0.04
CA THR A 87 7.84 -16.40 1.11
C THR A 87 8.08 -17.90 1.36
N LEU A 88 7.07 -18.71 1.04
CA LEU A 88 7.06 -20.16 1.20
C LEU A 88 6.53 -20.85 -0.07
N ALA A 89 6.85 -22.13 -0.24
CA ALA A 89 6.56 -22.90 -1.46
C ALA A 89 5.05 -23.07 -1.71
N GLU A 90 4.26 -23.21 -0.65
CA GLU A 90 2.80 -23.37 -0.70
C GLU A 90 2.12 -22.13 -1.31
N TYR A 91 2.76 -20.97 -1.21
CA TYR A 91 2.28 -19.70 -1.75
C TYR A 91 2.82 -19.38 -3.15
N ALA A 92 3.75 -20.19 -3.68
CA ALA A 92 4.44 -19.93 -4.95
C ALA A 92 3.45 -19.83 -6.12
N ALA A 93 2.46 -20.72 -6.17
CA ALA A 93 1.44 -20.71 -7.22
C ALA A 93 0.68 -19.37 -7.29
N ALA A 94 0.29 -18.79 -6.15
CA ALA A 94 -0.34 -17.48 -6.11
C ALA A 94 0.60 -16.37 -6.60
N GLY A 95 1.88 -16.43 -6.20
CA GLY A 95 2.91 -15.49 -6.69
C GLY A 95 3.17 -15.59 -8.20
N GLU A 96 3.10 -16.80 -8.78
CA GLU A 96 3.28 -17.05 -10.21
C GLU A 96 2.11 -16.55 -11.06
N MET A 97 0.89 -16.54 -10.51
CA MET A 97 -0.29 -16.00 -11.18
C MET A 97 -0.23 -14.47 -11.37
N ILE A 98 0.48 -13.74 -10.51
CA ILE A 98 0.58 -12.28 -10.58
C ILE A 98 1.50 -11.88 -11.75
N CYS A 99 0.90 -11.31 -12.80
CA CYS A 99 1.62 -10.91 -14.01
C CYS A 99 2.20 -9.49 -13.96
N LEU A 100 1.70 -8.63 -13.06
CA LEU A 100 2.15 -7.25 -12.92
C LEU A 100 3.59 -7.19 -12.37
N ASP A 101 4.36 -6.19 -12.79
CA ASP A 101 5.71 -5.95 -12.28
C ASP A 101 5.71 -5.84 -10.75
N GLY A 102 6.76 -6.39 -10.13
CA GLY A 102 6.85 -6.48 -8.68
C GLY A 102 6.81 -5.14 -7.98
N SER A 103 7.42 -4.11 -8.57
CA SER A 103 7.41 -2.75 -8.00
C SER A 103 6.00 -2.16 -7.94
N LEU A 104 5.13 -2.46 -8.91
CA LEU A 104 3.73 -2.00 -8.91
C LEU A 104 2.88 -2.74 -7.86
N MET A 105 3.28 -3.96 -7.49
CA MET A 105 2.62 -4.76 -6.46
C MET A 105 3.12 -4.45 -5.05
N CYS A 106 4.41 -4.16 -4.89
CA CYS A 106 5.05 -3.92 -3.59
C CYS A 106 5.13 -2.45 -3.20
N GLU A 107 4.70 -1.53 -4.06
CA GLU A 107 4.55 -0.11 -3.74
C GLU A 107 3.08 0.30 -3.80
N SER A 108 2.75 1.38 -3.12
CA SER A 108 1.45 2.06 -3.22
C SER A 108 1.63 3.56 -3.17
N ARG A 109 0.60 4.34 -3.56
CA ARG A 109 0.69 5.79 -3.58
C ARG A 109 0.92 6.30 -2.17
N VAL A 110 0.27 5.72 -1.17
CA VAL A 110 0.58 6.00 0.24
C VAL A 110 2.05 5.75 0.55
N GLY A 111 2.61 4.59 0.15
CA GLY A 111 4.02 4.29 0.37
C GLY A 111 4.96 5.32 -0.25
N ARG A 112 4.71 5.73 -1.50
CA ARG A 112 5.50 6.77 -2.18
C ARG A 112 5.36 8.14 -1.52
N THR A 113 4.15 8.51 -1.12
CA THR A 113 3.88 9.76 -0.38
C THR A 113 4.59 9.75 0.97
N LEU A 114 4.61 8.63 1.69
CA LEU A 114 5.35 8.50 2.94
C LEU A 114 6.84 8.78 2.74
N VAL A 115 7.46 8.14 1.75
CA VAL A 115 8.87 8.34 1.41
C VAL A 115 9.13 9.80 1.04
N TYR A 116 8.27 10.41 0.21
CA TYR A 116 8.37 11.82 -0.16
C TYR A 116 8.31 12.75 1.06
N LEU A 117 7.31 12.59 1.94
CA LEU A 117 7.16 13.43 3.13
C LEU A 117 8.32 13.26 4.12
N GLN A 118 8.84 12.03 4.25
CA GLN A 118 10.03 11.75 5.06
C GLN A 118 11.28 12.44 4.48
N GLN A 119 11.48 12.40 3.16
CA GLN A 119 12.60 13.06 2.48
C GLN A 119 12.49 14.59 2.56
N GLU A 120 11.30 15.16 2.33
CA GLU A 120 11.06 16.60 2.46
C GLU A 120 11.35 17.09 3.88
N ARG A 121 10.99 16.29 4.88
CA ARG A 121 11.35 16.57 6.27
C ARG A 121 12.86 16.59 6.44
N GLN A 122 13.58 15.57 5.96
CA GLN A 122 15.04 15.51 6.06
C GLN A 122 15.72 16.72 5.40
N ARG A 123 15.25 17.13 4.21
CA ARG A 123 15.75 18.30 3.48
C ARG A 123 15.58 19.60 4.27
N ARG A 124 14.43 19.79 4.93
CA ARG A 124 14.17 20.98 5.75
C ARG A 124 14.94 20.96 7.07
N SER A 125 15.16 19.77 7.64
CA SER A 125 15.99 19.59 8.83
C SER A 125 17.47 19.87 8.58
N SER A 126 17.98 19.86 7.35
CA SER A 126 19.43 20.09 7.08
C SER A 126 19.98 21.43 7.60
N SER A 127 19.13 22.40 7.95
CA SER A 127 19.53 23.71 8.45
C SER A 127 19.66 23.79 9.99
N ARG A 128 19.21 22.78 10.74
CA ARG A 128 19.39 22.68 12.22
C ARG A 128 19.56 21.21 12.62
N SER A 129 20.35 20.87 13.63
CA SER A 129 20.64 19.47 14.04
C SER A 129 19.44 18.68 14.63
N PHE A 130 18.22 18.92 14.16
CA PHE A 130 17.00 18.32 14.63
C PHE A 130 16.81 16.94 13.99
N ARG A 131 17.48 15.94 14.57
CA ARG A 131 17.09 14.54 14.39
C ARG A 131 15.93 14.30 15.34
N PHE A 132 14.73 14.10 14.80
CA PHE A 132 13.59 13.69 15.61
C PHE A 132 13.87 12.29 16.18
N ARG A 133 14.07 12.21 17.49
CA ARG A 133 14.32 10.94 18.18
C ARG A 133 13.05 10.35 18.76
N GLY A 134 11.90 10.97 18.49
CA GLY A 134 10.64 10.61 19.13
C GLY A 134 10.63 10.91 20.63
N SER A 135 11.52 11.79 21.11
CA SER A 135 11.45 12.26 22.49
C SER A 135 10.17 13.08 22.70
N THR A 136 9.68 13.16 23.93
CA THR A 136 8.51 13.98 24.26
C THR A 136 8.69 15.43 23.81
N ASP A 137 9.88 16.00 23.98
CA ASP A 137 10.21 17.36 23.54
C ASP A 137 10.15 17.50 22.01
N ASP A 138 10.63 16.49 21.27
CA ASP A 138 10.54 16.50 19.81
C ASP A 138 9.08 16.45 19.33
N VAL A 139 8.23 15.67 20.01
CA VAL A 139 6.81 15.53 19.70
C VAL A 139 6.04 16.82 19.99
N LEU A 140 6.33 17.46 21.14
CA LEU A 140 5.72 18.75 21.50
C LEU A 140 6.17 19.86 20.56
N SER A 141 7.45 19.86 20.16
CA SER A 141 7.97 20.82 19.18
C SER A 141 7.29 20.63 17.82
N ASP A 142 7.14 19.39 17.33
CA ASP A 142 6.40 19.12 16.08
C ASP A 142 4.95 19.61 16.15
N PHE A 143 4.29 19.43 17.31
CA PHE A 143 2.93 19.93 17.52
C PHE A 143 2.84 21.45 17.38
N HIS A 144 3.62 22.17 18.19
CA HIS A 144 3.53 23.63 18.28
C HIS A 144 4.13 24.34 17.07
N ASP A 145 5.23 23.82 16.53
CA ASP A 145 5.98 24.49 15.46
C ASP A 145 5.44 24.14 14.07
N VAL A 146 4.79 22.98 13.90
CA VAL A 146 4.40 22.46 12.57
C VAL A 146 2.92 22.12 12.48
N PHE A 147 2.42 21.24 13.34
CA PHE A 147 1.06 20.70 13.22
C PHE A 147 -0.01 21.78 13.42
N GLU A 148 -0.02 22.44 14.59
CA GLU A 148 -1.04 23.42 14.95
C GLU A 148 -1.08 24.60 13.95
N PRO A 149 0.05 25.23 13.58
CA PRO A 149 0.05 26.26 12.55
C PRO A 149 -0.50 25.79 11.20
N SER A 150 -0.13 24.58 10.75
CA SER A 150 -0.63 24.02 9.48
C SER A 150 -2.13 23.73 9.53
N LEU A 151 -2.63 23.25 10.67
CA LEU A 151 -4.06 23.01 10.91
C LEU A 151 -4.86 24.32 10.89
N LEU A 152 -4.38 25.37 11.55
CA LEU A 152 -5.04 26.68 11.54
C LEU A 152 -5.09 27.26 10.13
N LEU A 153 -4.02 27.16 9.34
CA LEU A 153 -4.02 27.61 7.95
C LEU A 153 -5.02 26.81 7.10
N ALA A 154 -5.07 25.49 7.26
CA ALA A 154 -6.03 24.63 6.57
C ALA A 154 -7.48 24.99 6.94
N LEU A 155 -7.79 25.18 8.22
CA LEU A 155 -9.12 25.60 8.69
C LEU A 155 -9.49 26.98 8.13
N LYS A 156 -8.59 27.96 8.18
CA LYS A 156 -8.83 29.31 7.65
C LYS A 156 -9.15 29.28 6.16
N LYS A 157 -8.41 28.49 5.37
CA LYS A 157 -8.65 28.32 3.93
C LYS A 157 -9.96 27.57 3.65
N ALA A 158 -10.21 26.46 4.35
CA ALA A 158 -11.40 25.63 4.17
C ALA A 158 -12.70 26.40 4.48
N PHE A 159 -12.69 27.23 5.52
CA PHE A 159 -13.90 27.80 6.10
C PHE A 159 -14.00 29.33 6.02
N GLY A 160 -13.01 29.99 5.41
CA GLY A 160 -12.98 31.43 5.18
C GLY A 160 -12.71 32.26 6.44
N HIS A 161 -12.03 31.69 7.44
CA HIS A 161 -11.72 32.42 8.68
C HIS A 161 -10.56 33.39 8.51
N ARG A 162 -10.69 34.57 9.13
CA ARG A 162 -9.64 35.60 9.13
C ARG A 162 -8.68 35.46 10.32
N THR A 163 -9.15 34.92 11.44
CA THR A 163 -8.39 34.84 12.70
C THR A 163 -8.23 33.40 13.14
N ASP A 164 -7.17 33.14 13.91
CA ASP A 164 -6.93 31.81 14.46
C ASP A 164 -7.95 31.45 15.53
N ILE A 165 -8.50 32.44 16.24
CA ILE A 165 -9.58 32.25 17.21
C ILE A 165 -10.84 31.71 16.52
N ALA A 166 -11.23 32.27 15.37
CA ALA A 166 -12.37 31.77 14.61
C ALA A 166 -12.12 30.34 14.09
N ALA A 167 -10.91 30.07 13.61
CA ALA A 167 -10.53 28.73 13.14
C ALA A 167 -10.52 27.68 14.27
N ARG A 168 -10.03 28.02 15.47
CA ARG A 168 -10.08 27.14 16.64
C ARG A 168 -11.50 26.84 17.12
N ASN A 169 -12.46 27.72 16.81
CA ASN A 169 -13.87 27.57 17.21
C ASN A 169 -14.76 27.05 16.06
N GLU A 170 -14.19 26.55 14.97
CA GLU A 170 -14.97 26.03 13.84
C GLU A 170 -15.65 24.71 14.22
N ASP A 171 -16.99 24.74 14.28
CA ASP A 171 -17.83 23.66 14.75
C ASP A 171 -18.88 23.18 13.72
N ARG A 172 -18.93 23.82 12.54
CA ARG A 172 -19.94 23.55 11.52
C ARG A 172 -19.91 22.08 11.09
N PRO A 173 -21.07 21.50 10.74
CA PRO A 173 -21.09 20.20 10.10
C PRO A 173 -20.45 20.29 8.72
N VAL A 174 -19.76 19.22 8.31
CA VAL A 174 -19.34 19.03 6.93
C VAL A 174 -20.36 18.07 6.31
N PRO A 175 -21.27 18.54 5.43
CA PRO A 175 -22.30 17.69 4.85
C PRO A 175 -21.71 16.40 4.27
N GLU A 176 -22.44 15.29 4.42
CA GLU A 176 -22.08 13.95 3.89
C GLU A 176 -20.87 13.27 4.55
N VAL A 177 -19.95 14.02 5.16
CA VAL A 177 -18.73 13.46 5.78
C VAL A 177 -18.82 13.45 7.30
N ALA A 178 -19.20 14.57 7.90
CA ALA A 178 -19.34 14.74 9.35
C ALA A 178 -20.53 15.66 9.63
N ALA A 179 -21.74 15.14 9.45
CA ALA A 179 -23.00 15.88 9.53
C ALA A 179 -23.37 16.37 10.96
N TYR A 180 -22.56 16.06 11.96
CA TYR A 180 -22.81 16.41 13.36
C TYR A 180 -22.03 17.67 13.79
N GLN A 181 -22.55 18.38 14.79
CA GLN A 181 -21.85 19.52 15.42
C GLN A 181 -20.67 19.05 16.28
N GLY A 182 -19.55 19.75 16.20
CA GLY A 182 -18.36 19.44 16.98
C GLY A 182 -17.15 20.20 16.46
N ASN A 183 -16.26 20.59 17.38
CA ASN A 183 -15.09 21.39 17.08
C ASN A 183 -14.09 20.59 16.20
N ILE A 184 -13.81 21.09 14.98
CA ILE A 184 -12.91 20.43 14.02
C ILE A 184 -11.46 20.49 14.50
N PHE A 185 -11.05 21.62 15.11
CA PHE A 185 -9.70 21.81 15.62
C PHE A 185 -9.39 20.79 16.73
N ASP A 186 -10.26 20.69 17.73
CA ASP A 186 -10.12 19.73 18.82
C ASP A 186 -10.08 18.29 18.30
N ALA A 187 -10.94 17.97 17.31
CA ALA A 187 -10.96 16.65 16.71
C ALA A 187 -9.64 16.32 15.99
N ALA A 188 -9.05 17.27 15.27
CA ALA A 188 -7.76 17.10 14.62
C ALA A 188 -6.62 16.94 15.63
N VAL A 189 -6.63 17.70 16.73
CA VAL A 189 -5.67 17.55 17.83
C VAL A 189 -5.79 16.18 18.49
N MET A 190 -7.01 15.71 18.77
CA MET A 190 -7.27 14.38 19.34
C MET A 190 -6.78 13.26 18.40
N MET A 191 -7.07 13.38 17.10
CA MET A 191 -6.60 12.42 16.11
C MET A 191 -5.07 12.38 16.08
N TRP A 192 -4.41 13.53 15.93
CA TRP A 192 -2.95 13.63 15.94
C TRP A 192 -2.32 13.07 17.22
N ALA A 193 -2.93 13.37 18.38
CA ALA A 193 -2.44 12.89 19.67
C ALA A 193 -2.47 11.36 19.77
N SER A 194 -3.49 10.72 19.20
CA SER A 194 -3.65 9.26 19.18
C SER A 194 -2.81 8.52 18.14
N LEU A 195 -2.22 9.22 17.17
CA LEU A 195 -1.35 8.58 16.20
C LEU A 195 -0.06 8.05 16.88
N PRO A 196 0.47 6.90 16.43
CA PRO A 196 1.82 6.46 16.75
C PRO A 196 2.85 7.58 16.53
N VAL A 197 3.84 7.68 17.42
CA VAL A 197 4.84 8.76 17.45
C VAL A 197 5.49 9.03 16.08
N TRP A 198 5.79 7.98 15.33
CA TRP A 198 6.42 8.09 14.02
C TRP A 198 5.50 8.67 12.93
N LYS A 199 4.17 8.51 13.06
CA LYS A 199 3.17 9.04 12.11
C LYS A 199 2.88 10.52 12.36
N LYS A 200 3.09 11.03 13.57
CA LYS A 200 2.78 12.43 13.94
C LYS A 200 3.47 13.46 13.04
N PRO A 201 4.81 13.40 12.82
CA PRO A 201 5.47 14.36 11.92
C PRO A 201 5.04 14.23 10.46
N VAL A 202 4.68 13.00 10.03
CA VAL A 202 4.19 12.75 8.68
C VAL A 202 2.79 13.36 8.51
N MET A 203 1.92 13.26 9.51
CA MET A 203 0.62 13.93 9.53
C MET A 203 0.78 15.46 9.45
N SER A 204 1.71 16.03 10.22
CA SER A 204 2.03 17.46 10.18
C SER A 204 2.49 17.92 8.79
N ALA A 205 3.40 17.16 8.16
CA ALA A 205 3.86 17.42 6.81
C ALA A 205 2.73 17.25 5.77
N ALA A 206 1.92 16.19 5.91
CA ALA A 206 0.80 15.90 5.02
C ALA A 206 -0.21 17.05 4.98
N LEU A 207 -0.59 17.57 6.15
CA LEU A 207 -1.54 18.67 6.25
C LEU A 207 -1.06 19.95 5.55
N ARG A 208 0.25 20.23 5.63
CA ARG A 208 0.87 21.35 4.93
C ARG A 208 0.85 21.17 3.41
N GLU A 209 1.17 19.98 2.91
CA GLU A 209 1.10 19.71 1.47
C GLU A 209 -0.35 19.75 0.97
N LEU A 210 -1.29 19.20 1.73
CA LEU A 210 -2.73 19.29 1.45
C LEU A 210 -3.21 20.75 1.41
N PHE A 211 -2.76 21.59 2.32
CA PHE A 211 -3.06 23.03 2.28
C PHE A 211 -2.58 23.68 0.97
N ALA A 212 -1.45 23.24 0.41
CA ALA A 212 -0.93 23.78 -0.84
C ALA A 212 -1.72 23.30 -2.07
N ILE A 213 -2.09 22.01 -2.12
CA ILE A 213 -2.68 21.40 -3.33
C ILE A 213 -4.21 21.39 -3.36
N GLU A 214 -4.88 21.33 -2.21
CA GLU A 214 -6.35 21.24 -2.13
C GLU A 214 -6.97 22.63 -2.14
N ASP A 215 -8.14 22.75 -2.76
CA ASP A 215 -8.98 23.95 -2.63
C ASP A 215 -9.74 23.96 -1.28
N ALA A 216 -10.62 24.95 -1.09
CA ALA A 216 -11.40 25.04 0.14
C ALA A 216 -12.30 23.81 0.35
N THR A 217 -12.93 23.31 -0.71
CA THR A 217 -13.84 22.15 -0.66
C THR A 217 -13.09 20.86 -0.33
N GLY A 218 -11.95 20.61 -0.98
CA GLY A 218 -11.09 19.46 -0.71
C GLY A 218 -10.60 19.44 0.74
N LEU A 219 -10.20 20.60 1.28
CA LEU A 219 -9.84 20.71 2.69
C LEU A 219 -11.02 20.49 3.64
N GLN A 220 -12.23 20.99 3.32
CA GLN A 220 -13.43 20.70 4.11
C GLN A 220 -13.71 19.20 4.19
N VAL A 221 -13.57 18.46 3.08
CA VAL A 221 -13.75 16.99 3.06
C VAL A 221 -12.72 16.33 3.98
N ILE A 222 -11.44 16.70 3.89
CA ILE A 222 -10.37 16.13 4.71
C ILE A 222 -10.59 16.42 6.20
N LEU A 223 -10.86 17.67 6.55
CA LEU A 223 -11.13 18.10 7.92
C LEU A 223 -12.42 17.46 8.45
N GLY A 224 -13.42 17.25 7.59
CA GLY A 224 -14.63 16.48 7.89
C GLY A 224 -14.32 15.02 8.22
N MET A 225 -13.45 14.35 7.44
CA MET A 225 -13.03 12.98 7.72
C MET A 225 -12.28 12.89 9.04
N ILE A 226 -11.37 13.83 9.31
CA ILE A 226 -10.65 13.94 10.59
C ILE A 226 -11.65 14.09 11.74
N LYS A 227 -12.63 15.00 11.60
CA LYS A 227 -13.70 15.17 12.58
C LYS A 227 -14.46 13.87 12.79
N ALA A 228 -14.92 13.19 11.73
CA ALA A 228 -15.61 11.91 11.85
C ALA A 228 -14.76 10.85 12.60
N SER A 229 -13.46 10.81 12.34
CA SER A 229 -12.49 9.83 12.87
C SER A 229 -12.43 9.74 14.40
N VAL A 230 -12.72 10.83 15.13
CA VAL A 230 -12.56 10.85 16.59
C VAL A 230 -13.59 10.01 17.33
N ARG A 231 -14.69 9.66 16.66
CA ARG A 231 -15.70 8.73 17.18
C ARG A 231 -15.34 7.26 16.88
N HIS A 232 -14.30 7.04 16.09
CA HIS A 232 -13.82 5.72 15.74
C HIS A 232 -12.63 5.32 16.62
N CYS A 233 -12.36 4.02 16.63
CA CYS A 233 -11.15 3.44 17.21
C CYS A 233 -9.88 3.97 16.51
N ASP A 234 -8.71 3.68 17.08
CA ASP A 234 -7.43 4.13 16.51
C ASP A 234 -7.18 3.60 15.09
N ALA A 235 -7.63 2.39 14.78
CA ALA A 235 -7.59 1.84 13.42
C ALA A 235 -8.36 2.71 12.41
N GLY A 236 -9.54 3.23 12.79
CA GLY A 236 -10.31 4.15 11.96
C GLY A 236 -9.59 5.49 11.73
N LYS A 237 -8.84 5.97 12.73
CA LYS A 237 -8.00 7.16 12.60
C LYS A 237 -6.80 6.91 11.68
N ILE A 238 -6.16 5.73 11.77
CA ILE A 238 -5.10 5.33 10.84
C ILE A 238 -5.62 5.26 9.41
N ASP A 239 -6.85 4.78 9.20
CA ASP A 239 -7.48 4.77 7.88
C ASP A 239 -7.64 6.18 7.30
N VAL A 240 -8.20 7.11 8.08
CA VAL A 240 -8.34 8.52 7.65
C VAL A 240 -6.98 9.15 7.35
N TRP A 241 -5.96 8.87 8.16
CA TRP A 241 -4.60 9.31 7.88
C TRP A 241 -4.06 8.73 6.56
N GLY A 242 -4.28 7.44 6.28
CA GLY A 242 -3.94 6.83 5.00
C GLY A 242 -4.63 7.50 3.80
N ARG A 243 -5.92 7.83 3.93
CA ARG A 243 -6.68 8.56 2.90
C ARG A 243 -6.13 9.96 2.67
N MET A 244 -5.64 10.65 3.70
CA MET A 244 -4.96 11.94 3.54
C MET A 244 -3.71 11.80 2.67
N LEU A 245 -2.91 10.76 2.91
CA LEU A 245 -1.69 10.52 2.12
C LEU A 245 -2.00 10.18 0.65
N MET A 246 -3.10 9.47 0.37
CA MET A 246 -3.54 9.18 -1.00
C MET A 246 -3.91 10.43 -1.81
N ARG A 247 -4.30 11.52 -1.15
CA ARG A 247 -4.64 12.78 -1.79
C ARG A 247 -3.41 13.63 -2.12
N ILE A 248 -2.30 13.40 -1.43
CA ILE A 248 -1.01 13.99 -1.78
C ILE A 248 -0.48 13.19 -2.96
N ALA A 249 -0.78 13.66 -4.17
CA ALA A 249 -0.01 13.25 -5.33
C ALA A 249 1.38 13.88 -5.16
N PRO A 250 2.49 13.10 -5.17
CA PRO A 250 3.78 13.71 -5.40
C PRO A 250 3.70 14.39 -6.76
N LEU A 251 3.65 15.73 -6.76
CA LEU A 251 3.66 16.57 -7.97
C LEU A 251 4.76 16.02 -8.85
N GLU A 252 4.35 15.37 -9.96
CA GLU A 252 5.18 14.71 -10.97
C GLU A 252 6.61 14.58 -10.49
N ALA A 253 6.89 13.58 -9.64
CA ALA A 253 8.21 13.41 -9.08
C ALA A 253 9.20 13.48 -10.24
N VAL A 254 9.94 14.61 -10.30
CA VAL A 254 11.10 14.82 -11.16
C VAL A 254 11.79 13.46 -11.20
N PRO A 255 11.89 12.82 -12.38
CA PRO A 255 12.24 11.40 -12.48
C PRO A 255 13.36 11.13 -11.49
N LEU A 256 13.06 10.29 -10.48
CA LEU A 256 13.98 9.93 -9.41
C LEU A 256 15.35 9.81 -10.06
N ALA A 257 16.25 10.75 -9.72
CA ALA A 257 17.52 10.94 -10.41
C ALA A 257 18.08 9.56 -10.73
N ALA A 258 18.15 9.25 -12.03
CA ALA A 258 18.29 7.90 -12.58
C ALA A 258 19.01 6.99 -11.59
N GLU A 259 18.37 5.90 -11.17
CA GLU A 259 19.09 4.86 -10.43
C GLU A 259 20.42 4.62 -11.15
N PRO A 260 21.56 4.63 -10.43
CA PRO A 260 22.85 4.43 -11.05
C PRO A 260 22.77 3.16 -11.88
N ASN A 261 22.93 3.31 -13.21
CA ASN A 261 22.65 2.31 -14.24
C ASN A 261 22.81 0.86 -13.74
N PRO A 262 21.88 -0.06 -14.01
CA PRO A 262 22.16 -1.48 -13.85
C PRO A 262 23.44 -1.82 -14.63
N PRO A 263 24.28 -2.73 -14.11
CA PRO A 263 25.60 -3.02 -14.67
C PRO A 263 25.45 -3.30 -16.17
N SER A 264 26.15 -2.47 -16.94
CA SER A 264 26.12 -2.34 -18.38
C SER A 264 25.91 -3.66 -19.12
N TRP A 265 24.90 -3.70 -19.98
CA TRP A 265 24.94 -4.57 -21.15
C TRP A 265 26.19 -4.20 -21.96
N ASN A 266 27.12 -5.15 -22.05
CA ASN A 266 28.38 -5.02 -22.78
C ASN A 266 28.12 -4.80 -24.28
N HIS A 267 27.92 -3.54 -24.68
CA HIS A 267 28.28 -3.13 -26.02
C HIS A 267 29.76 -2.76 -26.00
N GLN A 268 30.57 -3.61 -26.65
CA GLN A 268 31.97 -3.34 -26.97
C GLN A 268 32.08 -1.93 -27.56
N ARG A 269 32.67 -1.00 -26.79
CA ARG A 269 33.15 0.27 -27.33
C ARG A 269 34.29 -0.02 -28.29
N VAL A 270 34.00 0.08 -29.59
CA VAL A 270 35.02 0.33 -30.60
C VAL A 270 35.63 1.70 -30.28
N LYS A 271 36.93 1.75 -30.01
CA LYS A 271 37.69 3.00 -29.86
C LYS A 271 37.82 3.66 -31.24
N PRO A 272 37.36 4.90 -31.45
CA PRO A 272 37.86 5.70 -32.57
C PRO A 272 39.18 6.35 -32.14
N GLY A 273 40.21 6.11 -32.95
CA GLY A 273 41.49 6.81 -32.87
C GLY A 273 41.37 8.28 -33.23
N ALA A 274 42.32 9.05 -32.71
CA ALA A 274 42.46 10.51 -32.78
C ALA A 274 42.65 11.07 -34.20
N SER A 275 42.28 12.35 -34.39
CA SER A 275 43.18 13.43 -34.87
C SER A 275 42.42 14.72 -35.25
N VAL A 276 42.77 15.82 -34.56
CA VAL A 276 43.07 17.22 -35.02
C VAL A 276 42.12 17.91 -36.03
N VAL A 277 41.64 19.14 -35.75
CA VAL A 277 42.08 20.46 -36.30
C VAL A 277 41.27 21.61 -35.65
N ASP A 278 41.96 22.64 -35.15
CA ASP A 278 41.42 23.96 -34.78
C ASP A 278 41.06 24.80 -36.02
N GLY A 279 39.89 25.43 -36.05
CA GLY A 279 39.54 26.37 -37.12
C GLY A 279 38.27 27.19 -36.82
N ALA A 280 38.46 28.50 -36.74
CA ALA A 280 37.43 29.50 -36.46
C ALA A 280 36.56 29.88 -37.69
N LEU A 281 35.43 30.54 -37.37
CA LEU A 281 34.58 31.40 -38.22
C LEU A 281 33.46 30.74 -39.05
N GLY A 282 32.24 31.28 -38.89
CA GLY A 282 31.19 31.23 -39.90
C GLY A 282 29.80 30.91 -39.36
N ALA A 283 29.06 31.92 -38.87
CA ALA A 283 27.62 31.82 -38.70
C ALA A 283 26.95 31.86 -40.08
N GLN A 284 26.74 30.68 -40.67
CA GLN A 284 25.82 30.48 -41.78
C GLN A 284 24.89 29.33 -41.40
N GLY A 285 23.59 29.53 -41.61
CA GLY A 285 22.54 28.58 -41.24
C GLY A 285 22.81 27.21 -41.83
N SER A 286 23.22 26.28 -40.97
CA SER A 286 23.46 24.91 -41.34
C SER A 286 22.15 24.14 -41.26
N ASP A 287 21.72 23.63 -42.42
CA ASP A 287 21.02 22.36 -42.50
C ASP A 287 21.94 21.31 -41.86
N ILE A 288 21.88 21.18 -40.53
CA ILE A 288 22.62 20.15 -39.81
C ILE A 288 22.02 18.82 -40.29
N PRO A 289 22.78 17.98 -41.02
CA PRO A 289 22.27 16.68 -41.44
C PRO A 289 21.86 15.94 -40.18
N ASP A 290 20.60 15.51 -40.17
CA ASP A 290 19.93 14.86 -39.05
C ASP A 290 20.72 13.61 -38.64
N CYS A 291 21.67 13.83 -37.72
CA CYS A 291 22.68 12.85 -37.37
C CYS A 291 22.01 11.65 -36.73
N THR A 292 22.33 10.46 -37.20
CA THR A 292 21.77 9.19 -36.72
C THR A 292 21.90 9.04 -35.19
N MET A 293 22.96 9.60 -34.58
CA MET A 293 23.12 9.65 -33.13
C MET A 293 22.16 10.61 -32.41
N CYS A 294 21.85 11.78 -33.00
CA CYS A 294 20.89 12.72 -32.44
C CYS A 294 19.46 12.16 -32.52
N ARG A 295 19.11 11.46 -33.61
CA ARG A 295 17.85 10.69 -33.71
C ARG A 295 17.80 9.57 -32.67
N ALA A 296 18.89 8.82 -32.51
CA ALA A 296 18.96 7.76 -31.50
C ALA A 296 18.80 8.32 -30.07
N ASN A 297 19.47 9.42 -29.74
CA ASN A 297 19.35 10.05 -28.41
C ASN A 297 17.97 10.64 -28.16
N ARG A 298 17.33 11.28 -29.16
CA ARG A 298 15.93 11.73 -29.05
C ARG A 298 14.96 10.57 -28.89
N GLY A 299 15.21 9.44 -29.57
CA GLY A 299 14.43 8.22 -29.42
C GLY A 299 14.51 7.64 -28.00
N ILE A 300 15.70 7.58 -27.42
CA ILE A 300 15.91 7.09 -26.04
C ILE A 300 15.12 7.93 -25.03
N ASP A 301 15.13 9.27 -25.19
CA ASP A 301 14.42 10.19 -24.30
C ASP A 301 12.89 10.06 -24.42
N LEU A 302 12.38 9.91 -25.65
CA LEU A 302 10.95 9.70 -25.91
C LEU A 302 10.45 8.39 -25.32
N CYS A 303 11.17 7.28 -25.53
CA CYS A 303 10.77 5.98 -25.00
C CYS A 303 10.88 5.92 -23.47
N HIS A 304 11.90 6.55 -22.88
CA HIS A 304 11.99 6.68 -21.43
C HIS A 304 10.80 7.47 -20.87
N THR A 305 10.50 8.64 -21.45
CA THR A 305 9.35 9.46 -21.06
C THR A 305 8.02 8.70 -21.21
N ALA A 306 7.86 7.94 -22.29
CA ALA A 306 6.70 7.08 -22.52
C ALA A 306 6.57 6.01 -21.43
N ARG A 307 7.66 5.31 -21.07
CA ARG A 307 7.67 4.32 -19.98
C ARG A 307 7.30 4.95 -18.65
N CYS A 308 7.88 6.09 -18.29
CA CYS A 308 7.53 6.82 -17.06
C CYS A 308 6.04 7.16 -17.00
N ARG A 309 5.48 7.71 -18.09
CA ARG A 309 4.06 8.06 -18.16
C ARG A 309 3.14 6.85 -18.00
N LEU A 310 3.44 5.76 -18.71
CA LEU A 310 2.67 4.53 -18.61
C LEU A 310 2.78 3.89 -17.23
N ARG A 311 3.97 3.96 -16.61
CA ARG A 311 4.20 3.46 -15.26
C ARG A 311 3.38 4.22 -14.24
N GLU A 312 3.34 5.55 -14.28
CA GLU A 312 2.51 6.36 -13.37
C GLU A 312 1.01 6.08 -13.54
N ALA A 313 0.53 5.98 -14.78
CA ALA A 313 -0.87 5.63 -15.05
C ALA A 313 -1.20 4.21 -14.55
N THR A 314 -0.31 3.25 -14.80
CA THR A 314 -0.47 1.86 -14.34
C THR A 314 -0.42 1.77 -12.82
N PHE A 315 0.40 2.59 -12.16
CA PHE A 315 0.49 2.64 -10.71
C PHE A 315 -0.83 3.09 -10.08
N ALA A 316 -1.44 4.17 -10.59
CA ALA A 316 -2.74 4.62 -10.14
C ALA A 316 -3.82 3.54 -10.37
N PHE A 317 -3.83 2.93 -11.56
CA PHE A 317 -4.71 1.81 -11.86
C PHE A 317 -4.52 0.63 -10.90
N ALA A 318 -3.27 0.24 -10.63
CA ALA A 318 -2.93 -0.91 -9.80
C ALA A 318 -3.35 -0.69 -8.34
N ASP A 319 -3.27 0.52 -7.82
CA ASP A 319 -3.76 0.86 -6.48
C ASP A 319 -5.28 0.62 -6.38
N ASP A 320 -6.07 1.19 -7.30
CA ASP A 320 -7.51 0.95 -7.35
C ASP A 320 -7.84 -0.54 -7.56
N TRP A 321 -7.04 -1.24 -8.35
CA TRP A 321 -7.22 -2.66 -8.65
C TRP A 321 -6.95 -3.54 -7.42
N LYS A 322 -5.87 -3.25 -6.67
CA LYS A 322 -5.53 -3.91 -5.41
C LYS A 322 -6.64 -3.74 -4.38
N GLU A 323 -7.21 -2.55 -4.26
CA GLU A 323 -8.31 -2.30 -3.32
C GLU A 323 -9.59 -3.07 -3.70
N LYS A 324 -9.94 -3.09 -5.00
CA LYS A 324 -11.10 -3.86 -5.49
C LYS A 324 -10.91 -5.37 -5.30
N ALA A 325 -9.72 -5.89 -5.62
CA ALA A 325 -9.39 -7.29 -5.39
C ALA A 325 -9.44 -7.63 -3.90
N PHE A 326 -8.84 -6.78 -3.06
CA PHE A 326 -8.86 -6.95 -1.62
C PHE A 326 -10.30 -6.98 -1.05
N THR A 327 -11.11 -6.03 -1.47
CA THR A 327 -12.53 -5.94 -1.08
C THR A 327 -13.32 -7.17 -1.50
N THR A 328 -13.16 -7.60 -2.75
CA THR A 328 -13.87 -8.77 -3.33
C THR A 328 -13.48 -10.08 -2.64
N VAL A 329 -12.18 -10.25 -2.35
CA VAL A 329 -11.65 -11.51 -1.82
C VAL A 329 -11.83 -11.61 -0.33
N PHE A 330 -11.63 -10.53 0.42
CA PHE A 330 -11.54 -10.57 1.88
C PHE A 330 -12.70 -9.85 2.55
N LEU A 331 -12.97 -8.58 2.21
CA LEU A 331 -13.88 -7.76 2.99
C LEU A 331 -15.35 -8.16 2.78
N GLU A 332 -15.79 -8.28 1.53
CA GLU A 332 -17.20 -8.59 1.23
C GLU A 332 -17.60 -9.99 1.72
N PRO A 333 -16.82 -11.07 1.53
CA PRO A 333 -17.11 -12.36 2.14
C PRO A 333 -17.18 -12.31 3.67
N THR A 334 -16.28 -11.57 4.32
CA THR A 334 -16.29 -11.46 5.79
C THR A 334 -17.51 -10.70 6.31
N LYS A 335 -17.89 -9.59 5.66
CA LYS A 335 -19.16 -8.90 5.95
C LYS A 335 -20.35 -9.82 5.75
N MET A 336 -20.33 -10.59 4.65
CA MET A 336 -21.37 -11.56 4.31
C MET A 336 -21.53 -12.61 5.43
N TYR A 337 -20.42 -13.14 5.95
CA TYR A 337 -20.40 -14.06 7.09
C TYR A 337 -21.01 -13.46 8.36
N TYR A 338 -20.58 -12.26 8.77
CA TYR A 338 -21.09 -11.63 9.99
C TYR A 338 -22.57 -11.26 9.89
N ILE A 339 -23.03 -10.82 8.73
CA ILE A 339 -24.45 -10.54 8.50
C ILE A 339 -25.28 -11.83 8.57
N ALA A 340 -24.82 -12.91 7.95
CA ALA A 340 -25.47 -14.22 8.04
C ALA A 340 -25.47 -14.80 9.47
N SER A 341 -24.51 -14.39 10.29
CA SER A 341 -24.37 -14.80 11.69
C SER A 341 -25.12 -13.90 12.68
N ASP A 342 -25.83 -12.88 12.19
CA ASP A 342 -26.52 -11.83 12.96
C ASP A 342 -25.59 -10.97 13.85
N GLU A 343 -24.34 -10.76 13.40
CA GLU A 343 -23.31 -9.96 14.08
C GLU A 343 -23.02 -8.67 13.31
N ARG A 344 -24.03 -7.82 13.15
CA ARG A 344 -23.95 -6.61 12.30
C ARG A 344 -22.87 -5.62 12.74
N GLU A 345 -22.65 -5.47 14.05
CA GLU A 345 -21.59 -4.60 14.58
C GLU A 345 -20.20 -5.07 14.15
N LEU A 346 -19.96 -6.39 14.09
CA LEU A 346 -18.70 -6.91 13.56
C LEU A 346 -18.59 -6.69 12.06
N ALA A 347 -19.70 -6.80 11.31
CA ALA A 347 -19.71 -6.51 9.88
C ALA A 347 -19.27 -5.06 9.57
N GLU A 348 -19.65 -4.09 10.40
CA GLU A 348 -19.22 -2.69 10.28
C GLU A 348 -17.73 -2.51 10.61
N ASN A 349 -17.18 -3.36 11.47
CA ASN A 349 -15.78 -3.35 11.86
C ASN A 349 -14.84 -4.07 10.87
N VAL A 350 -15.37 -4.84 9.90
CA VAL A 350 -14.57 -5.58 8.89
C VAL A 350 -13.68 -4.63 8.11
N GLU A 351 -14.23 -3.50 7.68
CA GLU A 351 -13.46 -2.53 6.92
C GLU A 351 -12.35 -1.93 7.76
N VAL A 352 -12.44 -1.86 9.09
CA VAL A 352 -11.43 -1.16 9.89
C VAL A 352 -10.41 -2.14 10.47
N HIS A 353 -10.89 -3.12 11.23
CA HIS A 353 -10.06 -4.06 11.96
C HIS A 353 -9.73 -5.30 11.13
N GLY A 354 -10.74 -5.87 10.46
CA GLY A 354 -10.56 -7.03 9.59
C GLY A 354 -9.57 -6.75 8.47
N ALA A 355 -9.69 -5.57 7.85
CA ALA A 355 -8.77 -5.11 6.81
C ALA A 355 -7.31 -5.09 7.27
N SER A 356 -7.02 -4.64 8.50
CA SER A 356 -5.65 -4.62 9.03
C SER A 356 -5.03 -6.02 9.10
N VAL A 357 -5.81 -7.03 9.49
CA VAL A 357 -5.37 -8.44 9.53
C VAL A 357 -5.07 -8.96 8.12
N TYR A 358 -6.02 -8.83 7.19
CA TYR A 358 -5.87 -9.36 5.83
C TYR A 358 -4.75 -8.65 5.05
N HIS A 359 -4.60 -7.34 5.19
CA HIS A 359 -3.49 -6.60 4.58
C HIS A 359 -2.14 -7.05 5.14
N ALA A 360 -2.03 -7.25 6.46
CA ALA A 360 -0.79 -7.73 7.07
C ALA A 360 -0.39 -9.11 6.52
N VAL A 361 -1.37 -10.01 6.34
CA VAL A 361 -1.14 -11.35 5.74
C VAL A 361 -0.72 -11.24 4.27
N LEU A 362 -1.40 -10.44 3.45
CA LEU A 362 -1.00 -10.24 2.04
C LEU A 362 0.41 -9.65 1.92
N LEU A 363 0.74 -8.70 2.78
CA LEU A 363 2.06 -8.06 2.81
C LEU A 363 3.14 -9.05 3.25
N SER A 364 2.92 -9.85 4.29
CA SER A 364 3.93 -10.80 4.77
C SER A 364 4.14 -11.98 3.80
N THR A 365 3.07 -12.48 3.17
CA THR A 365 3.11 -13.63 2.27
C THR A 365 3.54 -13.25 0.86
N LEU A 366 2.72 -12.48 0.15
CA LEU A 366 2.92 -12.12 -1.25
C LEU A 366 3.73 -10.82 -1.44
N GLY A 367 3.95 -10.04 -0.38
CA GLY A 367 4.69 -8.77 -0.48
C GLY A 367 3.88 -7.67 -1.13
N ILE A 368 2.56 -7.81 -1.13
CA ILE A 368 1.64 -6.90 -1.82
C ILE A 368 1.34 -5.74 -0.88
N TRP A 369 1.63 -4.53 -1.34
CA TRP A 369 1.34 -3.31 -0.63
C TRP A 369 0.09 -2.66 -1.23
N CYS A 370 -1.04 -2.82 -0.55
CA CYS A 370 -2.29 -2.15 -0.92
C CYS A 370 -2.22 -0.63 -0.64
N PRO A 371 -3.11 0.18 -1.25
CA PRO A 371 -3.19 1.61 -0.97
C PRO A 371 -3.44 1.89 0.50
N ARG A 372 -4.24 1.04 1.15
CA ARG A 372 -4.48 1.11 2.57
C ARG A 372 -3.38 0.42 3.38
N LEU A 373 -2.87 1.14 4.38
CA LEU A 373 -1.87 0.61 5.30
C LEU A 373 -2.52 -0.23 6.40
N PRO A 374 -2.00 -1.44 6.70
CA PRO A 374 -2.46 -2.18 7.86
C PRO A 374 -2.06 -1.45 9.14
N PHE A 375 -2.97 -1.31 10.10
CA PHE A 375 -2.58 -0.93 11.45
C PHE A 375 -2.04 -2.17 12.16
N LEU A 376 -0.73 -2.36 12.13
CA LEU A 376 -0.12 -3.63 12.54
C LEU A 376 -0.32 -3.95 14.03
N LEU A 377 -0.52 -2.93 14.86
CA LEU A 377 -0.71 -3.03 16.31
C LEU A 377 -2.18 -3.08 16.73
N ASP A 378 -3.10 -3.15 15.77
CA ASP A 378 -4.54 -3.18 16.02
C ASP A 378 -4.98 -4.42 16.81
N THR A 379 -6.20 -4.37 17.34
CA THR A 379 -6.87 -5.58 17.85
C THR A 379 -7.45 -6.34 16.64
N PRO A 380 -7.13 -7.64 16.45
CA PRO A 380 -7.48 -8.39 15.25
C PRO A 380 -8.93 -8.87 15.29
N ILE A 381 -9.88 -7.95 15.46
CA ILE A 381 -11.31 -8.24 15.40
C ILE A 381 -11.85 -8.16 13.97
N ALA A 382 -13.04 -8.72 13.75
CA ALA A 382 -13.74 -8.68 12.47
C ALA A 382 -12.95 -9.32 11.30
N ALA A 383 -12.08 -10.29 11.60
CA ALA A 383 -11.40 -11.15 10.62
C ALA A 383 -11.74 -12.61 10.92
N VAL A 384 -12.12 -13.36 9.88
CA VAL A 384 -12.59 -14.75 10.01
C VAL A 384 -12.13 -15.61 8.83
N SER A 385 -11.98 -16.92 9.07
CA SER A 385 -11.75 -17.93 8.01
C SER A 385 -13.09 -18.27 7.33
N PHE A 386 -13.62 -17.34 6.54
CA PHE A 386 -14.97 -17.46 5.98
C PHE A 386 -15.14 -18.62 4.98
N LEU A 387 -14.05 -19.16 4.41
CA LEU A 387 -14.13 -20.34 3.53
C LEU A 387 -14.61 -21.59 4.27
N ASP A 388 -14.41 -21.66 5.58
CA ASP A 388 -14.84 -22.78 6.41
C ASP A 388 -16.31 -22.66 6.86
N ALA A 389 -17.01 -21.57 6.51
CA ALA A 389 -18.33 -21.25 7.04
C ALA A 389 -19.37 -20.83 6.01
N LEU A 390 -18.97 -20.21 4.90
CA LEU A 390 -19.89 -19.78 3.87
C LEU A 390 -20.20 -20.89 2.87
N GLU A 391 -21.39 -20.87 2.30
CA GLU A 391 -21.76 -21.79 1.21
C GLU A 391 -20.90 -21.53 -0.04
N GLY A 392 -20.30 -22.58 -0.59
CA GLY A 392 -19.38 -22.48 -1.73
C GLY A 392 -19.99 -21.84 -2.99
N GLN A 393 -21.30 -21.98 -3.20
CA GLN A 393 -22.01 -21.35 -4.32
C GLN A 393 -22.05 -19.81 -4.19
N GLN A 394 -22.29 -19.28 -2.99
CA GLN A 394 -22.37 -17.82 -2.78
C GLN A 394 -20.99 -17.18 -2.95
N LEU A 395 -19.95 -17.82 -2.40
CA LEU A 395 -18.57 -17.37 -2.59
C LEU A 395 -18.14 -17.43 -4.06
N SER A 396 -18.45 -18.54 -4.74
CA SER A 396 -18.14 -18.71 -6.15
C SER A 396 -18.84 -17.66 -7.01
N ALA A 397 -20.10 -17.33 -6.70
CA ALA A 397 -20.84 -16.26 -7.37
C ALA A 397 -20.20 -14.88 -7.12
N LEU A 398 -19.88 -14.55 -5.86
CA LEU A 398 -19.24 -13.27 -5.51
C LEU A 398 -17.89 -13.07 -6.21
N TRP A 399 -17.14 -14.15 -6.42
CA TRP A 399 -15.82 -14.12 -7.04
C TRP A 399 -15.82 -14.14 -8.57
N GLN A 400 -17.00 -14.21 -9.21
CA GLN A 400 -17.10 -14.17 -10.67
C GLN A 400 -16.55 -12.84 -11.25
N PRO A 401 -15.92 -12.87 -12.44
CA PRO A 401 -15.38 -11.68 -13.08
C PRO A 401 -16.35 -10.50 -13.22
N GLN A 402 -17.64 -10.75 -13.45
CA GLN A 402 -18.66 -9.69 -13.55
C GLN A 402 -19.05 -9.03 -12.22
N HIS A 403 -18.65 -9.62 -11.09
CA HIS A 403 -18.93 -9.14 -9.74
C HIS A 403 -17.70 -8.53 -9.05
N PHE A 404 -16.56 -8.51 -9.72
CA PHE A 404 -15.33 -7.91 -9.21
C PHE A 404 -15.55 -6.46 -8.75
N GLY A 405 -15.22 -6.19 -7.49
CA GLY A 405 -15.35 -4.89 -6.83
C GLY A 405 -16.76 -4.49 -6.43
N LYS A 406 -17.78 -5.35 -6.62
CA LYS A 406 -19.16 -5.07 -6.19
C LYS A 406 -19.38 -5.47 -4.74
N SER A 407 -20.33 -4.82 -4.07
CA SER A 407 -20.78 -5.32 -2.77
C SER A 407 -21.49 -6.65 -2.92
N PHE A 408 -21.37 -7.54 -1.92
CA PHE A 408 -22.11 -8.80 -1.89
C PHE A 408 -23.64 -8.57 -1.97
N ARG A 409 -24.14 -7.41 -1.53
CA ARG A 409 -25.57 -7.05 -1.62
C ARG A 409 -26.06 -6.84 -3.05
N GLU A 410 -25.15 -6.52 -3.97
CA GLU A 410 -25.46 -6.31 -5.38
C GLU A 410 -25.50 -7.63 -6.17
N VAL A 411 -24.87 -8.69 -5.63
CA VAL A 411 -24.82 -10.02 -6.25
C VAL A 411 -26.08 -10.80 -5.87
N PRO A 412 -26.95 -11.17 -6.83
CA PRO A 412 -28.24 -11.82 -6.55
C PRO A 412 -28.14 -13.03 -5.62
N GLU A 413 -27.15 -13.89 -5.84
CA GLU A 413 -26.90 -15.13 -5.09
C GLU A 413 -26.46 -14.87 -3.64
N CYS A 414 -25.92 -13.68 -3.36
CA CYS A 414 -25.37 -13.29 -2.06
C CYS A 414 -26.32 -12.41 -1.24
N ARG A 415 -27.47 -11.98 -1.78
CA ARG A 415 -28.43 -11.10 -1.08
C ARG A 415 -28.96 -11.67 0.22
N GLN A 416 -29.06 -13.00 0.31
CA GLN A 416 -29.47 -13.73 1.50
C GLN A 416 -28.32 -14.65 1.91
N PRO A 417 -27.30 -14.11 2.59
CA PRO A 417 -26.12 -14.89 2.91
C PRO A 417 -26.44 -15.97 3.92
N ARG A 418 -25.83 -17.14 3.74
CA ARG A 418 -26.03 -18.32 4.58
C ARG A 418 -24.69 -18.85 5.07
N VAL A 419 -24.68 -19.24 6.35
CA VAL A 419 -23.55 -19.93 6.97
C VAL A 419 -23.96 -21.36 7.24
N HIS A 420 -23.10 -22.32 6.88
CA HIS A 420 -23.32 -23.73 7.18
C HIS A 420 -22.73 -24.12 8.54
N ALA A 421 -21.74 -23.37 9.02
CA ALA A 421 -21.13 -23.51 10.34
C ALA A 421 -20.66 -22.15 10.88
N ARG A 422 -20.60 -22.01 12.20
CA ARG A 422 -19.93 -20.88 12.84
C ARG A 422 -18.44 -21.19 12.98
N VAL A 423 -17.60 -20.22 12.62
CA VAL A 423 -16.15 -20.38 12.77
C VAL A 423 -15.77 -20.22 14.25
N PRO A 424 -15.02 -21.17 14.85
CA PRO A 424 -14.50 -21.01 16.20
C PRO A 424 -13.60 -19.76 16.30
N ASN A 425 -13.71 -19.00 17.40
CA ASN A 425 -12.88 -17.82 17.67
C ASN A 425 -12.91 -16.75 16.56
N HIS A 426 -14.06 -16.54 15.91
CA HIS A 426 -14.26 -15.56 14.83
C HIS A 426 -14.02 -14.09 15.24
N TRP A 427 -13.69 -13.84 16.51
CA TRP A 427 -13.40 -12.53 17.07
C TRP A 427 -11.92 -12.16 17.02
N SER A 428 -11.00 -13.12 16.93
CA SER A 428 -9.57 -12.82 17.14
C SER A 428 -8.60 -13.70 16.37
N SER A 429 -9.08 -14.55 15.45
CA SER A 429 -8.21 -15.42 14.67
C SER A 429 -8.68 -15.55 13.23
N PHE A 430 -7.79 -15.19 12.31
CA PHE A 430 -7.90 -15.53 10.90
C PHE A 430 -6.86 -16.61 10.60
N ILE A 431 -7.28 -17.89 10.62
CA ILE A 431 -6.47 -19.11 10.40
C ILE A 431 -5.34 -19.30 11.44
N PHE A 432 -4.52 -18.28 11.65
CA PHE A 432 -3.46 -18.20 12.63
C PHE A 432 -3.94 -17.42 13.87
N SER A 433 -3.39 -17.80 15.02
CA SER A 433 -3.64 -17.11 16.27
C SER A 433 -2.71 -15.91 16.40
N GLY A 434 -3.19 -14.83 17.02
CA GLY A 434 -2.38 -13.66 17.35
C GLY A 434 -3.23 -12.60 18.06
N ARG A 435 -2.60 -11.78 18.90
CA ARG A 435 -3.26 -10.64 19.57
C ARG A 435 -3.20 -9.36 18.74
N GLN A 436 -2.39 -9.35 17.68
CA GLN A 436 -2.20 -8.22 16.78
C GLN A 436 -2.00 -8.72 15.34
N PRO A 437 -2.41 -7.95 14.32
CA PRO A 437 -2.23 -8.30 12.90
C PRO A 437 -0.82 -8.75 12.54
N TRP A 438 0.22 -8.09 13.07
CA TRP A 438 1.59 -8.49 12.73
C TRP A 438 1.96 -9.89 13.22
N GLN A 439 1.40 -10.34 14.34
CA GLN A 439 1.66 -11.69 14.87
C GLN A 439 1.00 -12.75 14.00
N ILE A 440 -0.24 -12.49 13.58
CA ILE A 440 -0.98 -13.35 12.63
C ILE A 440 -0.20 -13.45 11.31
N ALA A 441 0.23 -12.31 10.77
CA ALA A 441 0.99 -12.23 9.53
C ALA A 441 2.37 -12.90 9.63
N ASN A 442 3.04 -12.79 10.78
CA ASN A 442 4.33 -13.44 11.03
C ASN A 442 4.18 -14.96 11.12
N ASN A 443 3.14 -15.45 11.81
CA ASN A 443 2.80 -16.88 11.89
C ASN A 443 2.45 -17.48 10.53
N ALA A 444 1.86 -16.68 9.63
CA ALA A 444 1.56 -17.11 8.25
C ALA A 444 2.83 -17.37 7.41
N ILE A 445 3.98 -16.83 7.80
CA ILE A 445 5.26 -17.01 7.08
C ILE A 445 6.34 -17.69 7.92
N ASP A 446 5.96 -18.23 9.08
CA ASP A 446 6.86 -19.03 9.90
C ASP A 446 7.08 -20.39 9.21
N PRO A 447 8.31 -20.70 8.73
CA PRO A 447 8.59 -21.98 8.09
C PRO A 447 8.41 -23.17 9.05
N ASP A 448 8.67 -22.94 10.35
CA ASP A 448 8.56 -23.93 11.41
C ASP A 448 7.15 -23.96 12.03
N GLY A 449 6.26 -23.08 11.57
CA GLY A 449 4.86 -22.99 11.97
C GLY A 449 3.98 -24.12 11.44
N ALA A 450 2.65 -23.98 11.58
CA ALA A 450 1.69 -25.02 11.23
C ALA A 450 1.44 -25.14 9.70
N PRO A 451 1.97 -26.17 9.00
CA PRO A 451 1.84 -26.29 7.55
C PRO A 451 0.38 -26.42 7.09
N ASP A 452 -0.46 -27.13 7.84
CA ASP A 452 -1.89 -27.32 7.50
C ASP A 452 -2.64 -25.98 7.47
N ARG A 453 -2.33 -25.08 8.40
CA ARG A 453 -2.90 -23.72 8.42
C ARG A 453 -2.39 -22.89 7.24
N ARG A 454 -1.12 -23.06 6.84
CA ARG A 454 -0.60 -22.40 5.63
C ARG A 454 -1.31 -22.91 4.38
N MET A 455 -1.60 -24.20 4.30
CA MET A 455 -2.42 -24.78 3.23
C MET A 455 -3.85 -24.23 3.24
N GLN A 456 -4.47 -24.02 4.41
CA GLN A 456 -5.78 -23.36 4.51
C GLN A 456 -5.78 -21.91 4.01
N LEU A 457 -4.66 -21.19 4.13
CA LEU A 457 -4.54 -19.81 3.63
C LEU A 457 -4.40 -19.76 2.10
N GLN A 458 -3.87 -20.82 1.48
CA GLN A 458 -3.55 -20.86 0.05
C GLN A 458 -4.71 -20.45 -0.89
N PRO A 459 -5.96 -20.92 -0.71
CA PRO A 459 -7.08 -20.56 -1.60
C PRO A 459 -7.39 -19.06 -1.58
N TYR A 460 -7.25 -18.39 -0.43
CA TYR A 460 -7.45 -16.94 -0.32
C TYR A 460 -6.41 -16.18 -1.16
N LEU A 461 -5.13 -16.59 -1.06
CA LEU A 461 -4.03 -15.96 -1.79
C LEU A 461 -4.14 -16.21 -3.29
N GLN A 462 -4.50 -17.43 -3.70
CA GLN A 462 -4.72 -17.78 -5.10
C GLN A 462 -5.88 -16.99 -5.69
N GLN A 463 -7.01 -16.91 -4.98
CA GLN A 463 -8.15 -16.14 -5.45
C GLN A 463 -7.82 -14.65 -5.63
N PHE A 464 -7.07 -14.05 -4.69
CA PHE A 464 -6.58 -12.69 -4.85
C PHE A 464 -5.69 -12.56 -6.09
N ALA A 465 -4.73 -13.48 -6.27
CA ALA A 465 -3.80 -13.47 -7.38
C ALA A 465 -4.47 -13.66 -8.76
N THR A 466 -5.61 -14.36 -8.83
CA THR A 466 -6.39 -14.52 -10.07
C THR A 466 -6.76 -13.18 -10.71
N TYR A 467 -7.06 -12.14 -9.92
CA TYR A 467 -7.37 -10.81 -10.43
C TYR A 467 -6.17 -10.05 -10.99
N PHE A 468 -4.97 -10.59 -10.81
CA PHE A 468 -3.70 -10.12 -11.38
C PHE A 468 -3.12 -11.10 -12.40
N SER A 469 -3.87 -12.13 -12.80
CA SER A 469 -3.50 -13.01 -13.91
C SER A 469 -3.49 -12.28 -15.24
N VAL A 470 -2.75 -12.80 -16.21
CA VAL A 470 -2.69 -12.24 -17.57
C VAL A 470 -4.09 -12.13 -18.16
N ASP A 471 -4.89 -13.19 -18.05
CA ASP A 471 -6.21 -13.27 -18.69
C ASP A 471 -7.23 -12.30 -18.07
N PHE A 472 -7.05 -11.96 -16.79
CA PHE A 472 -7.94 -11.02 -16.10
C PHE A 472 -7.46 -9.56 -16.21
N LEU A 473 -6.20 -9.31 -15.89
CA LEU A 473 -5.67 -7.96 -15.71
C LEU A 473 -5.37 -7.28 -17.04
N VAL A 474 -4.69 -7.97 -17.97
CA VAL A 474 -4.14 -7.36 -19.19
C VAL A 474 -5.22 -6.71 -20.06
N PRO A 475 -6.39 -7.34 -20.32
CA PRO A 475 -7.42 -6.68 -21.10
C PRO A 475 -7.92 -5.37 -20.50
N ARG A 476 -8.02 -5.33 -19.18
CA ARG A 476 -8.57 -4.19 -18.42
C ARG A 476 -7.56 -3.06 -18.30
N LEU A 477 -6.30 -3.40 -18.01
CA LEU A 477 -5.19 -2.43 -17.99
C LEU A 477 -4.97 -1.83 -19.39
N THR A 478 -4.95 -2.66 -20.44
CA THR A 478 -4.79 -2.18 -21.82
C THR A 478 -5.91 -1.23 -22.21
N HIS A 479 -7.16 -1.57 -21.88
CA HIS A 479 -8.29 -0.68 -22.10
C HIS A 479 -8.12 0.64 -21.36
N HIS A 480 -7.76 0.61 -20.08
CA HIS A 480 -7.52 1.81 -19.27
C HIS A 480 -6.44 2.73 -19.89
N LEU A 481 -5.30 2.17 -20.29
CA LEU A 481 -4.20 2.95 -20.88
C LEU A 481 -4.53 3.57 -22.25
N LEU A 482 -5.56 3.08 -22.95
CA LEU A 482 -5.98 3.65 -24.24
C LEU A 482 -7.08 4.69 -24.13
N GLN A 483 -7.73 4.80 -22.96
CA GLN A 483 -8.79 5.80 -22.72
C GLN A 483 -8.24 7.23 -22.73
N HIS A 484 -6.97 7.42 -22.38
CA HIS A 484 -6.35 8.74 -22.33
C HIS A 484 -5.36 8.94 -23.47
N ASP A 485 -5.42 10.10 -24.13
CA ASP A 485 -4.57 10.41 -25.29
C ASP A 485 -3.07 10.34 -24.92
N ALA A 486 -2.69 10.89 -23.77
CA ALA A 486 -1.29 10.94 -23.34
C ALA A 486 -0.66 9.55 -23.11
N THR A 487 -1.43 8.59 -22.59
CA THR A 487 -0.98 7.20 -22.41
C THR A 487 -1.09 6.41 -23.72
N ARG A 488 -2.09 6.70 -24.57
CA ARG A 488 -2.17 6.12 -25.91
C ARG A 488 -0.99 6.51 -26.79
N GLU A 489 -0.57 7.78 -26.77
CA GLU A 489 0.64 8.25 -27.46
C GLU A 489 1.91 7.58 -26.92
N ALA A 490 2.00 7.39 -25.60
CA ALA A 490 3.12 6.67 -25.00
C ALA A 490 3.15 5.20 -25.42
N LEU A 491 1.99 4.53 -25.52
CA LEU A 491 1.90 3.17 -26.06
C LEU A 491 2.30 3.13 -27.55
N GLN A 492 1.91 4.13 -28.34
CA GLN A 492 2.31 4.22 -29.75
C GLN A 492 3.83 4.38 -29.89
N ALA A 493 4.46 5.25 -29.10
CA ALA A 493 5.91 5.44 -29.12
C ALA A 493 6.67 4.15 -28.79
N LEU A 494 6.18 3.35 -27.84
CA LEU A 494 6.77 2.05 -27.53
C LEU A 494 6.50 1.00 -28.61
N LEU A 495 5.34 1.05 -29.27
CA LEU A 495 5.06 0.18 -30.40
C LEU A 495 6.00 0.47 -31.58
N ASP A 496 6.22 1.75 -31.88
CA ASP A 496 7.13 2.18 -32.95
C ASP A 496 8.57 1.74 -32.65
N GLU A 497 8.99 1.74 -31.37
CA GLU A 497 10.28 1.17 -30.93
C GLU A 497 10.34 -0.35 -31.15
N LEU A 498 9.26 -1.07 -30.81
CA LEU A 498 9.19 -2.53 -30.93
C LEU A 498 9.18 -3.03 -32.37
N LEU A 499 8.44 -2.36 -33.27
CA LEU A 499 8.32 -2.76 -34.67
C LEU A 499 9.44 -2.19 -35.55
N GLY A 500 10.10 -1.12 -35.09
CA GLY A 500 11.11 -0.41 -35.85
C GLY A 500 10.52 0.47 -36.97
N ALA A 501 11.40 1.15 -37.72
CA ALA A 501 11.00 2.22 -38.64
C ALA A 501 10.14 1.80 -39.85
N ASN A 502 10.10 0.50 -40.17
CA ASN A 502 9.51 -0.01 -41.42
C ASN A 502 8.03 -0.38 -41.28
N GLU A 503 7.50 -0.52 -40.07
CA GLU A 503 6.10 -0.91 -39.83
C GLU A 503 5.40 0.14 -38.96
N ARG A 504 4.76 1.12 -39.61
CA ARG A 504 3.88 2.06 -38.92
C ARG A 504 2.48 1.48 -38.84
N CYS A 505 2.05 1.14 -37.63
CA CYS A 505 0.69 0.68 -37.35
C CYS A 505 0.14 1.44 -36.14
N ASP A 506 -1.12 1.85 -36.20
CA ASP A 506 -1.81 2.40 -35.04
C ASP A 506 -1.88 1.34 -33.94
N VAL A 507 -1.50 1.69 -32.71
CA VAL A 507 -1.46 0.76 -31.58
C VAL A 507 -2.79 0.07 -31.32
N ARG A 508 -3.92 0.72 -31.62
CA ARG A 508 -5.25 0.12 -31.50
C ARG A 508 -5.46 -0.98 -32.54
N HIS A 509 -5.09 -0.75 -33.79
CA HIS A 509 -5.20 -1.77 -34.84
C HIS A 509 -4.21 -2.92 -34.62
N TRP A 510 -3.06 -2.64 -34.01
CA TRP A 510 -2.10 -3.68 -33.69
C TRP A 510 -2.57 -4.58 -32.54
N LEU A 511 -3.19 -3.99 -31.51
CA LEU A 511 -3.67 -4.69 -30.32
C LEU A 511 -5.01 -5.42 -30.53
N TRP A 512 -5.89 -4.95 -31.40
CA TRP A 512 -7.21 -5.57 -31.65
C TRP A 512 -7.25 -6.34 -32.96
N ASP A 513 -7.91 -7.48 -32.91
CA ASP A 513 -8.34 -8.21 -34.09
C ASP A 513 -9.67 -7.66 -34.59
N LEU A 514 -9.62 -6.79 -35.60
CA LEU A 514 -10.81 -6.19 -36.20
C LEU A 514 -11.55 -7.14 -37.15
N GLU A 515 -10.93 -8.26 -37.51
CA GLU A 515 -11.58 -9.29 -38.34
C GLU A 515 -12.51 -10.18 -37.51
N ALA A 516 -12.30 -10.25 -36.18
CA ALA A 516 -13.20 -10.91 -35.25
C ALA A 516 -14.45 -10.04 -34.97
N TRP A 517 -15.62 -10.67 -34.84
CA TRP A 517 -16.85 -9.99 -34.42
C TRP A 517 -17.43 -10.63 -33.14
N PRO A 518 -17.50 -9.90 -32.01
CA PRO A 518 -16.97 -8.54 -31.81
C PRO A 518 -15.43 -8.51 -31.87
N ALA A 519 -14.86 -7.32 -32.11
CA ALA A 519 -13.41 -7.14 -32.15
C ALA A 519 -12.77 -7.66 -30.85
N ALA A 520 -11.74 -8.50 -30.99
CA ALA A 520 -11.12 -9.20 -29.87
C ALA A 520 -9.73 -8.65 -29.57
N LEU A 521 -9.37 -8.50 -28.29
CA LEU A 521 -8.01 -8.12 -27.91
C LEU A 521 -7.05 -9.28 -28.20
N ARG A 522 -5.96 -9.00 -28.93
CA ARG A 522 -4.84 -9.94 -29.13
C ARG A 522 -3.96 -9.92 -27.88
N VAL A 523 -4.37 -10.69 -26.85
CA VAL A 523 -3.73 -10.69 -25.52
C VAL A 523 -2.21 -10.86 -25.58
N GLY A 524 -1.69 -11.73 -26.45
CA GLY A 524 -0.24 -11.92 -26.62
C GLY A 524 0.50 -10.63 -27.00
N ARG A 525 -0.06 -9.86 -27.95
CA ARG A 525 0.51 -8.57 -28.36
C ARG A 525 0.46 -7.53 -27.25
N ALA A 526 -0.66 -7.49 -26.51
CA ALA A 526 -0.79 -6.62 -25.34
C ALA A 526 0.26 -6.96 -24.26
N VAL A 527 0.47 -8.26 -23.98
CA VAL A 527 1.51 -8.72 -23.05
C VAL A 527 2.90 -8.26 -23.49
N ASP A 528 3.24 -8.41 -24.77
CA ASP A 528 4.56 -8.03 -25.27
C ASP A 528 4.80 -6.51 -25.17
N LEU A 529 3.81 -5.69 -25.53
CA LEU A 529 3.90 -4.23 -25.42
C LEU A 529 3.99 -3.77 -23.96
N LEU A 530 3.16 -4.31 -23.07
CA LEU A 530 3.20 -3.94 -21.65
C LEU A 530 4.48 -4.44 -20.96
N ARG A 531 5.07 -5.56 -21.41
CA ARG A 531 6.39 -6.01 -20.95
C ARG A 531 7.50 -5.08 -21.43
N ALA A 532 7.45 -4.63 -22.68
CA ALA A 532 8.39 -3.64 -23.21
C ALA A 532 8.30 -2.28 -22.49
N ALA A 533 7.12 -1.96 -21.96
CA ALA A 533 6.89 -0.81 -21.09
C ALA A 533 7.40 -1.02 -19.64
N GLY A 534 7.83 -2.22 -19.26
CA GLY A 534 8.26 -2.54 -17.91
C GLY A 534 7.11 -2.64 -16.89
N LEU A 535 5.89 -2.94 -17.36
CA LEU A 535 4.68 -3.02 -16.53
C LEU A 535 4.32 -4.44 -16.12
N LEU A 536 4.76 -5.44 -16.90
CA LEU A 536 4.54 -6.86 -16.63
C LEU A 536 5.86 -7.57 -16.36
N ARG A 537 5.80 -8.63 -15.55
CA ARG A 537 6.95 -9.49 -15.26
C ARG A 537 7.47 -10.21 -16.52
N PRO A 538 8.79 -10.46 -16.60
CA PRO A 538 9.33 -11.42 -17.56
C PRO A 538 8.69 -12.80 -17.37
N GLY A 539 8.34 -13.46 -18.47
CA GLY A 539 7.76 -14.81 -18.43
C GLY A 539 6.28 -14.90 -18.07
N ALA A 540 5.59 -13.77 -17.80
CA ALA A 540 4.13 -13.76 -17.70
C ALA A 540 3.51 -14.16 -19.04
N ALA A 541 3.19 -15.43 -19.22
CA ALA A 541 2.49 -15.92 -20.38
C ALA A 541 0.99 -15.92 -20.10
N ALA A 542 0.18 -15.60 -21.12
CA ALA A 542 -1.22 -15.98 -21.07
C ALA A 542 -1.30 -17.48 -20.82
N ALA A 543 -2.29 -17.93 -20.04
CA ALA A 543 -2.57 -19.36 -20.00
C ALA A 543 -2.76 -19.77 -21.46
N ARG A 544 -1.99 -20.74 -21.94
CA ARG A 544 -2.25 -21.29 -23.27
C ARG A 544 -3.66 -21.86 -23.16
N GLY A 545 -4.64 -21.12 -23.67
CA GLY A 545 -5.99 -21.62 -23.80
C GLY A 545 -5.93 -22.99 -24.50
N PRO A 546 -6.91 -23.87 -24.28
CA PRO A 546 -6.99 -25.10 -25.06
C PRO A 546 -6.85 -24.69 -26.53
N ALA A 547 -5.84 -25.22 -27.22
CA ALA A 547 -5.53 -24.85 -28.59
C ALA A 547 -6.83 -25.00 -29.41
N SER A 548 -7.38 -23.86 -29.82
CA SER A 548 -8.65 -23.78 -30.56
C SER A 548 -8.48 -24.27 -31.98
#